data_AF-C2E635-F1
#
_entry.id   AF-C2E635-F1
#
_cell.length_a   1.000
_cell.length_b   1.000
_cell.length_c   1.000
_cell.angle_alpha   90.00
_cell.angle_beta   90.00
_cell.angle_gamma   90.00
#
_symmetry.space_group_name_H-M   'P 1'
#
loop_
_entity.id
_entity.type
_entity.pdbx_description
1 polymer ?
#
loop_
_entity_poly.entity_id
_entity_poly.type
_entity_poly.pdbx_seq_one_letter_code
_entity_poly.pdbx_strand_id
1 'polypeptide(L)'
;MPGSKLGKAINYALKHQETFEHVLLNGRLELSNNKAERAVKSLVIGRKNWLFSQSFAGATASGIILSLIETAKRNDLDPEKYLNYLLQKLPNEEILDSDALEAYLPWQAKIQKMCK
;
A
#
# COMPACT_ATOMS: atom_id res chain seq x y z
N MET A 1 -34.16 12.71 16.87
CA MET A 1 -33.72 11.71 17.86
C MET A 1 -32.21 11.47 17.70
N PRO A 2 -31.36 11.93 18.65
CA PRO A 2 -29.90 11.78 18.57
C PRO A 2 -29.41 10.32 18.66
N GLY A 3 -30.22 9.41 19.21
CA GLY A 3 -29.87 8.00 19.37
C GLY A 3 -30.15 7.10 18.16
N SER A 4 -30.85 7.58 17.12
CA SER A 4 -31.16 6.77 15.93
C SER A 4 -29.93 6.52 15.06
N LYS A 5 -29.96 5.51 14.17
CA LYS A 5 -28.87 5.26 13.20
C LYS A 5 -28.56 6.51 12.36
N LEU A 6 -29.61 7.22 11.92
CA LEU A 6 -29.48 8.48 11.19
C LEU A 6 -28.89 9.59 12.06
N GLY A 7 -29.34 9.74 13.30
CA GLY A 7 -28.80 10.72 14.25
C GLY A 7 -27.31 10.50 14.52
N LYS A 8 -26.88 9.24 14.68
CA LYS A 8 -25.46 8.89 14.81
C LYS A 8 -24.64 9.22 13.57
N ALA A 9 -25.16 8.92 12.38
CA ALA A 9 -24.48 9.23 11.11
C ALA A 9 -24.30 10.74 10.91
N ILE A 10 -25.34 11.54 11.19
CA ILE A 10 -25.28 13.01 11.11
C ILE A 10 -24.26 13.55 12.11
N ASN A 11 -24.32 13.11 13.37
CA ASN A 11 -23.36 13.54 14.39
C ASN A 11 -21.91 13.17 14.01
N TYR A 12 -21.70 11.99 13.42
CA TYR A 12 -20.39 11.59 12.92
C TYR A 12 -19.89 12.51 11.80
N ALA A 13 -20.74 12.83 10.83
CA ALA A 13 -20.41 13.73 9.73
C ALA A 13 -20.06 15.14 10.23
N LEU A 14 -20.89 15.71 11.11
CA LEU A 14 -20.65 17.03 11.71
C LEU A 14 -19.36 17.06 12.52
N LYS A 15 -19.07 16.00 13.28
CA LYS A 15 -17.84 15.90 14.07
C LYS A 15 -16.56 15.93 13.22
N HIS A 16 -16.61 15.42 11.98
CA HIS A 16 -15.46 15.32 11.09
C HIS A 16 -15.56 16.26 9.89
N GLN A 17 -16.41 17.29 9.97
CA GLN A 17 -16.69 18.21 8.87
C GLN A 17 -15.41 18.81 8.28
N GLU A 18 -14.53 19.33 9.14
CA GLU A 18 -13.24 19.92 8.71
C GLU A 18 -12.41 18.92 7.89
N THR A 19 -12.34 17.66 8.32
CA THR A 19 -11.62 16.61 7.59
C THR A 19 -12.25 16.31 6.23
N PHE A 20 -13.58 16.28 6.14
CA PHE A 20 -14.27 16.06 4.87
C PHE A 20 -14.13 17.25 3.91
N GLU A 21 -14.06 18.48 4.42
CA GLU A 21 -13.89 19.69 3.62
C GLU A 21 -12.49 19.82 3.00
N HIS A 22 -11.48 19.12 3.49
CA HIS A 22 -10.13 19.14 2.91
C HIS A 22 -10.09 18.78 1.41
N VAL A 23 -11.02 17.94 0.95
CA VAL A 23 -11.14 17.60 -0.48
C VAL A 23 -11.47 18.83 -1.34
N LEU A 24 -12.17 19.82 -0.76
CA LEU A 24 -12.49 21.09 -1.42
C LEU A 24 -11.29 22.03 -1.45
N LEU A 25 -10.35 21.87 -0.51
CA LEU A 25 -9.13 22.67 -0.42
C LEU A 25 -8.01 22.15 -1.32
N ASN A 26 -8.02 20.86 -1.67
CA ASN A 26 -6.97 20.23 -2.44
C ASN A 26 -7.54 19.31 -3.54
N GLY A 27 -7.49 19.78 -4.79
CA GLY A 27 -7.98 19.03 -5.96
C GLY A 27 -7.22 17.74 -6.30
N ARG A 28 -6.14 17.41 -5.58
CA ARG A 28 -5.46 16.10 -5.70
C ARG A 28 -6.16 15.01 -4.89
N LEU A 29 -7.04 15.38 -3.95
CA LEU A 29 -7.78 14.44 -3.12
C LEU A 29 -9.04 13.97 -3.84
N GLU A 30 -9.35 12.68 -3.69
CA GLU A 30 -10.60 12.09 -4.21
C GLU A 30 -11.69 12.19 -3.13
N LEU A 31 -12.91 12.62 -3.51
CA LEU A 31 -14.06 12.67 -2.61
C LEU A 31 -14.49 11.28 -2.13
N SER A 32 -14.28 10.26 -2.97
CA SER A 32 -14.59 8.87 -2.61
C SER A 32 -13.37 8.17 -2.02
N ASN A 33 -13.61 7.27 -1.06
CA ASN A 33 -12.59 6.38 -0.53
C ASN A 33 -12.39 5.11 -1.37
N ASN A 34 -13.06 4.97 -2.53
CA ASN A 34 -13.07 3.75 -3.36
C ASN A 34 -11.67 3.25 -3.72
N LYS A 35 -10.72 4.16 -3.95
CA LYS A 35 -9.32 3.80 -4.27
C LYS A 35 -8.60 3.21 -3.07
N ALA A 36 -8.79 3.79 -1.88
CA ALA A 36 -8.24 3.28 -0.63
C ALA A 36 -8.85 1.91 -0.27
N GLU A 37 -10.18 1.76 -0.39
CA GLU A 37 -10.85 0.48 -0.13
C GLU A 37 -10.38 -0.62 -1.08
N ARG A 38 -10.24 -0.30 -2.39
CA ARG A 38 -9.68 -1.25 -3.37
C ARG A 38 -8.25 -1.66 -3.04
N ALA A 39 -7.42 -0.73 -2.58
CA ALA A 39 -6.03 -1.02 -2.19
C ALA A 39 -5.94 -1.98 -1.00
N VAL A 40 -6.86 -1.86 -0.02
CA VAL A 40 -6.89 -2.73 1.17
C VAL A 40 -7.56 -4.09 0.91
N LYS A 41 -8.38 -4.19 -0.14
CA LYS A 41 -9.16 -5.39 -0.45
C LYS A 41 -8.30 -6.65 -0.64
N SER A 42 -7.13 -6.53 -1.26
CA SER A 42 -6.20 -7.67 -1.47
C SER A 42 -5.74 -8.27 -0.13
N LEU A 43 -5.35 -7.42 0.82
CA LEU A 43 -4.97 -7.82 2.17
C LEU A 43 -6.14 -8.50 2.91
N VAL A 44 -7.34 -7.94 2.80
CA VAL A 44 -8.54 -8.50 3.46
C VAL A 44 -8.86 -9.89 2.94
N ILE A 45 -8.80 -10.09 1.62
CA ILE A 45 -9.01 -11.41 0.99
C ILE A 45 -7.88 -12.37 1.39
N GLY A 46 -6.63 -11.93 1.34
CA GLY A 46 -5.46 -12.71 1.73
C GLY A 46 -5.56 -13.21 3.17
N ARG A 47 -5.86 -12.32 4.12
CA ARG A 47 -6.03 -12.65 5.54
C ARG A 47 -7.10 -13.72 5.78
N LYS A 48 -8.17 -13.74 4.98
CA LYS A 48 -9.21 -14.78 5.07
C LYS A 48 -8.70 -16.15 4.59
N ASN A 49 -7.75 -16.18 3.65
CA ASN A 49 -7.24 -17.40 3.01
C ASN A 49 -5.93 -17.91 3.63
N TRP A 50 -5.17 -17.09 4.35
CA TRP A 50 -3.91 -17.46 4.99
C TRP A 50 -4.16 -18.13 6.36
N LEU A 51 -4.50 -19.43 6.32
CA LEU A 51 -4.96 -20.24 7.46
C LEU A 51 -4.02 -20.26 8.69
N PHE A 52 -2.74 -19.89 8.53
CA PHE A 52 -1.73 -19.92 9.60
C PHE A 52 -1.03 -18.56 9.83
N SER A 53 -1.55 -17.47 9.28
CA SER A 53 -1.00 -16.11 9.46
C SER A 53 -1.49 -15.46 10.77
N GLN A 54 -1.10 -16.03 11.91
CA GLN A 54 -1.60 -15.61 13.24
C GLN A 54 -0.55 -14.92 14.13
N SER A 55 0.70 -14.82 13.69
CA SER A 55 1.76 -14.17 14.48
C SER A 55 1.94 -12.69 14.09
N PHE A 56 2.33 -11.86 15.05
CA PHE A 56 2.68 -10.46 14.79
C PHE A 56 3.84 -10.36 13.78
N ALA A 57 4.87 -11.21 13.94
CA ALA A 57 5.98 -11.29 13.00
C ALA A 57 5.51 -11.61 11.57
N GLY A 58 4.58 -12.56 11.41
CA GLY A 58 4.00 -12.90 10.10
C GLY A 58 3.17 -11.76 9.50
N ALA A 59 2.42 -11.01 10.32
CA ALA A 59 1.71 -9.82 9.88
C ALA A 59 2.67 -8.72 9.39
N THR A 60 3.77 -8.48 10.11
CA THR A 60 4.81 -7.52 9.72
C THR A 60 5.47 -7.93 8.40
N ALA A 61 5.87 -9.20 8.26
CA ALA A 61 6.46 -9.71 7.02
C ALA A 61 5.50 -9.60 5.83
N SER A 62 4.23 -9.93 6.03
CA SER A 62 3.19 -9.78 5.00
C SER A 62 3.00 -8.31 4.59
N GLY A 63 3.04 -7.40 5.56
CA GLY A 63 2.98 -5.96 5.31
C GLY A 63 4.14 -5.46 4.45
N ILE A 64 5.36 -5.93 4.71
CA ILE A 64 6.55 -5.59 3.92
C ILE A 64 6.40 -6.09 2.48
N ILE A 65 6.06 -7.37 2.30
CA ILE A 65 5.93 -7.98 0.96
C ILE A 65 4.82 -7.29 0.15
N LEU A 66 3.65 -7.08 0.74
CA LEU A 66 2.55 -6.37 0.06
C LEU A 66 2.92 -4.93 -0.29
N SER A 67 3.67 -4.24 0.57
CA SER A 67 4.14 -2.88 0.28
C SER A 67 5.07 -2.86 -0.93
N LEU A 68 5.99 -3.83 -1.04
CA LEU A 68 6.87 -3.97 -2.21
C LEU A 68 6.06 -4.26 -3.49
N ILE A 69 5.09 -5.19 -3.42
CA ILE A 69 4.21 -5.55 -4.54
C ILE A 69 3.40 -4.34 -5.02
N GLU A 70 2.71 -3.65 -4.11
CA GLU A 70 1.87 -2.50 -4.47
C GLU A 70 2.72 -1.32 -4.97
N THR A 71 3.95 -1.17 -4.45
CA THR A 71 4.90 -0.18 -4.95
C THR A 71 5.37 -0.51 -6.36
N ALA A 72 5.65 -1.78 -6.67
CA ALA A 72 5.98 -2.23 -8.02
C ALA A 72 4.84 -1.94 -9.01
N LYS A 73 3.60 -2.33 -8.66
CA LYS A 73 2.41 -2.06 -9.46
C LYS A 73 2.19 -0.56 -9.73
N ARG A 74 2.41 0.29 -8.71
CA ARG A 74 2.30 1.76 -8.84
C ARG A 74 3.34 2.39 -9.76
N ASN A 75 4.44 1.69 -10.03
CA ASN A 75 5.50 2.10 -10.95
C ASN A 75 5.43 1.32 -12.29
N ASP A 76 4.27 0.73 -12.60
CA ASP A 76 4.02 -0.03 -13.83
C ASP A 76 5.00 -1.20 -14.05
N LEU A 77 5.42 -1.87 -12.97
CA LEU A 77 6.27 -3.06 -13.03
C LEU A 77 5.46 -4.33 -12.81
N ASP A 78 5.91 -5.43 -13.43
CA ASP A 78 5.55 -6.79 -13.06
C ASP A 78 6.09 -7.10 -11.65
N PRO A 79 5.21 -7.35 -10.66
CA PRO A 79 5.64 -7.54 -9.28
C PRO A 79 6.48 -8.80 -9.06
N GLU A 80 6.25 -9.86 -9.83
CA GLU A 80 7.00 -11.10 -9.71
C GLU A 80 8.42 -10.90 -10.20
N LYS A 81 8.60 -10.29 -11.38
CA LYS A 81 9.93 -9.96 -11.92
C LYS A 81 10.69 -9.03 -10.98
N TYR A 82 10.01 -8.03 -10.42
CA TYR A 82 10.64 -7.08 -9.50
C TYR A 82 11.10 -7.78 -8.20
N LEU A 83 10.24 -8.58 -7.56
CA LEU A 83 10.61 -9.32 -6.36
C LEU A 83 11.75 -10.31 -6.63
N ASN A 84 11.71 -11.04 -7.75
CA ASN A 84 12.79 -11.93 -8.16
C ASN A 84 14.11 -11.18 -8.36
N TYR A 85 14.07 -10.00 -9.00
CA TYR A 85 15.25 -9.17 -9.18
C TYR A 85 15.85 -8.76 -7.84
N LEU A 86 15.02 -8.25 -6.91
CA LEU A 86 15.47 -7.87 -5.56
C LEU A 86 16.09 -9.06 -4.82
N LEU A 87 15.40 -10.20 -4.79
CA LEU A 87 15.85 -11.41 -4.08
C LEU A 87 17.11 -12.04 -4.69
N GLN A 88 17.37 -11.84 -5.99
CA GLN A 88 18.57 -12.35 -6.64
C GLN A 88 19.76 -11.38 -6.54
N LYS A 89 19.52 -10.08 -6.45
CA LYS A 89 20.59 -9.07 -6.54
C LYS A 89 20.98 -8.50 -5.18
N LEU A 90 20.02 -8.12 -4.35
CA LEU A 90 20.31 -7.49 -3.05
C LEU A 90 21.16 -8.36 -2.11
N PRO A 91 20.96 -9.69 -1.99
CA PRO A 91 21.80 -10.50 -1.11
C PRO A 91 23.27 -10.59 -1.55
N ASN A 92 23.58 -10.19 -2.79
CA ASN A 92 24.92 -10.21 -3.35
C ASN A 92 25.60 -8.84 -3.30
N GLU A 93 24.95 -7.81 -2.74
CA GLU A 93 25.58 -6.51 -2.49
C GLU A 93 26.48 -6.57 -1.27
N GLU A 94 27.70 -6.06 -1.39
CA GLU A 94 28.68 -6.05 -0.29
C GLU A 94 28.27 -5.09 0.84
N ILE A 95 27.61 -3.98 0.49
CA ILE A 95 27.18 -2.92 1.40
C ILE A 95 25.72 -2.59 1.11
N LEU A 96 24.87 -2.68 2.14
CA LEU A 96 23.46 -2.29 2.08
C LEU A 96 23.27 -0.93 2.77
N ASP A 97 23.67 0.14 2.10
CA ASP A 97 23.39 1.51 2.52
C ASP A 97 22.29 2.15 1.66
N SER A 98 21.92 3.39 2.00
CA SER A 98 20.87 4.13 1.28
C SER A 98 21.22 4.29 -0.20
N ASP A 99 22.47 4.62 -0.49
CA ASP A 99 22.94 4.93 -1.84
C ASP A 99 22.96 3.66 -2.71
N ALA A 100 23.38 2.52 -2.16
CA ALA A 100 23.31 1.22 -2.85
C ALA A 100 21.85 0.84 -3.14
N LEU A 101 20.93 1.05 -2.19
CA LEU A 101 19.51 0.73 -2.35
C LEU A 101 18.81 1.62 -3.39
N GLU A 102 19.29 2.85 -3.65
CA GLU A 102 18.70 3.73 -4.67
C GLU A 102 18.70 3.09 -6.06
N ALA A 103 19.74 2.32 -6.40
CA ALA A 103 19.84 1.59 -7.66
C ALA A 103 18.79 0.47 -7.82
N TYR A 104 18.16 0.07 -6.72
CA TYR A 104 17.15 -0.99 -6.64
C TYR A 104 15.71 -0.47 -6.58
N LEU A 105 15.51 0.85 -6.59
CA LEU A 105 14.18 1.45 -6.52
C LEU A 105 13.41 1.29 -7.84
N PRO A 106 12.08 1.16 -7.77
CA PRO A 106 11.26 0.74 -8.91
C PRO A 106 11.23 1.76 -10.06
N TRP A 107 11.53 3.03 -9.80
CA TRP A 107 11.59 4.08 -10.83
C TRP A 107 12.94 4.13 -11.58
N GLN A 108 13.91 3.30 -11.21
CA GLN A 108 15.20 3.27 -11.90
C GLN A 108 15.08 2.73 -13.32
N ALA A 109 15.77 3.37 -14.27
CA ALA A 109 15.68 3.03 -15.70
C ALA A 109 16.04 1.55 -16.00
N LYS A 110 17.04 1.01 -15.30
CA LYS A 110 17.44 -0.40 -15.42
C LYS A 110 16.31 -1.35 -15.00
N ILE A 111 15.67 -1.07 -13.87
CA ILE A 111 14.57 -1.88 -13.33
C ILE A 111 13.35 -1.76 -14.24
N GLN A 112 13.01 -0.54 -14.68
CA GLN A 112 11.92 -0.29 -15.62
C GLN A 112 12.09 -1.06 -16.94
N LYS A 113 13.33 -1.27 -17.39
CA LYS A 113 13.61 -2.08 -18.60
C LYS A 113 13.50 -3.59 -18.34
N MET A 114 13.90 -4.06 -17.16
CA MET A 114 13.97 -5.49 -16.85
C MET A 114 12.67 -6.06 -16.31
N CYS A 115 11.90 -5.25 -15.57
CA CYS A 115 10.77 -5.69 -14.77
C CYS A 115 9.42 -5.17 -15.28
N LYS A 116 9.36 -4.52 -16.46
CA LYS A 116 8.09 -4.28 -17.16
C LYS A 116 7.50 -5.54 -17.77
#